data_AF-A0A4R7JPH2-F1
#
_entry.id   AF-A0A4R7JPH2-F1
#
_cell.length_a   1.000
_cell.length_b   1.000
_cell.length_c   1.000
_cell.angle_alpha   90.00
_cell.angle_beta   90.00
_cell.angle_gamma   90.00
#
_symmetry.space_group_name_H-M   'P 1'
#
loop_
_entity.id
_entity.type
_entity.pdbx_description
1 polymer ?
#
loop_
_entity_poly.entity_id
_entity_poly.type
_entity_poly.pdbx_seq_one_letter_code
_entity_poly.pdbx_strand_id
1 'polypeptide(L)'
;MIVLRALNPRRHYKTVQSGELGIGFALAAAERIVRKRYPGHSVSLVDADIALQAGWALVGKDVRRRSWVRQRPNFFLEAWKPGEPSKVVPLACEGMHGKTPYVYTQLASASTQVEAVHVGRWNETPVLVTSTELLGQGGITVHILQAHGDGALALRA
;
A
#
# COMPACT_ATOMS: atom_id res chain seq x y z
N MET A 1 19.43 36.26 5.22
CA MET A 1 18.00 36.61 5.08
C MET A 1 17.30 35.46 4.37
N ILE A 2 16.76 34.50 5.12
CA ILE A 2 16.05 33.32 4.58
C ILE A 2 14.57 33.67 4.59
N VAL A 3 13.97 33.77 3.41
CA VAL A 3 12.52 33.89 3.26
C VAL A 3 11.91 32.51 3.49
N LEU A 4 11.53 32.22 4.74
CA LEU A 4 10.62 31.13 5.06
C LEU A 4 9.26 31.48 4.42
N ARG A 5 8.95 30.91 3.25
CA ARG A 5 7.58 30.80 2.78
C ARG A 5 6.82 29.96 3.80
N ALA A 6 6.13 30.61 4.73
CA ALA A 6 5.21 29.97 5.64
C ALA A 6 4.15 29.22 4.81
N LEU A 7 4.26 27.89 4.78
CA LEU A 7 3.18 27.04 4.30
C LEU A 7 1.97 27.34 5.18
N ASN A 8 0.86 27.77 4.57
CA ASN A 8 -0.38 28.07 5.28
C ASN A 8 -0.79 26.83 6.12
N PRO A 9 -0.77 26.90 7.46
CA PRO A 9 -0.98 25.74 8.33
C PRO A 9 -2.33 25.05 8.08
N ARG A 10 -3.35 25.81 7.69
CA ARG A 10 -4.69 25.28 7.36
C ARG A 10 -4.70 24.46 6.06
N ARG A 11 -3.87 24.82 5.07
CA ARG A 11 -3.72 24.01 3.85
C ARG A 11 -2.96 22.72 4.14
N HIS A 12 -1.89 22.81 4.96
CA HIS A 12 -1.14 21.64 5.38
C HIS A 12 -2.00 20.65 6.19
N TYR A 13 -2.80 21.15 7.15
CA TYR A 13 -3.71 20.33 7.95
C TYR A 13 -4.77 19.61 7.10
N LYS A 14 -5.41 20.31 6.13
CA LYS A 14 -6.37 19.69 5.21
C LYS A 14 -5.74 18.62 4.33
N THR A 15 -4.52 18.85 3.85
CA THR A 15 -3.79 17.87 3.03
C THR A 15 -3.42 16.62 3.83
N VAL A 16 -2.93 16.78 5.08
CA VAL A 16 -2.61 15.65 5.96
C VAL A 16 -3.85 14.85 6.32
N GLN A 17 -4.91 15.51 6.79
CA GLN A 17 -6.16 14.86 7.18
C GLN A 17 -6.77 14.05 6.03
N SER A 18 -6.61 14.53 4.81
CA SER A 18 -7.21 13.88 3.63
C SER A 18 -6.32 12.83 3.01
N GLY A 19 -5.00 12.94 3.17
CA GLY A 19 -4.09 11.82 2.93
C GLY A 19 -4.38 10.66 3.87
N GLU A 20 -4.55 10.93 5.16
CA GLU A 20 -4.88 9.91 6.17
C GLU A 20 -6.26 9.29 5.94
N LEU A 21 -7.29 10.09 5.63
CA LEU A 21 -8.60 9.56 5.24
C LEU A 21 -8.53 8.74 3.95
N GLY A 22 -7.80 9.23 2.95
CA GLY A 22 -7.62 8.54 1.67
C GLY A 22 -6.99 7.15 1.85
N ILE A 23 -5.98 7.06 2.71
CA ILE A 23 -5.36 5.79 3.12
C ILE A 23 -6.37 4.94 3.88
N GLY A 24 -7.10 5.49 4.85
CA GLY A 24 -8.11 4.75 5.62
C GLY A 24 -9.17 4.06 4.75
N PHE A 25 -9.71 4.77 3.74
CA PHE A 25 -10.67 4.18 2.80
C PHE A 25 -10.03 3.12 1.90
N ALA A 26 -8.79 3.34 1.43
CA ALA A 26 -8.06 2.35 0.66
C ALA A 26 -7.82 1.06 1.46
N LEU A 27 -7.42 1.19 2.72
CA LEU A 27 -7.19 0.05 3.62
C LEU A 27 -8.48 -0.72 3.89
N ALA A 28 -9.58 -0.03 4.19
CA ALA A 28 -10.88 -0.67 4.41
C ALA A 28 -11.38 -1.42 3.17
N ALA A 29 -11.20 -0.85 1.98
CA ALA A 29 -11.55 -1.51 0.73
C ALA A 29 -10.67 -2.74 0.45
N ALA A 30 -9.35 -2.60 0.65
CA ALA A 30 -8.39 -3.68 0.47
C ALA A 30 -8.64 -4.84 1.45
N GLU A 31 -8.89 -4.55 2.72
CA GLU A 31 -9.23 -5.56 3.73
C GLU A 31 -10.50 -6.32 3.35
N ARG A 32 -11.54 -5.61 2.90
CA ARG A 32 -12.78 -6.24 2.41
C ARG A 32 -12.53 -7.16 1.21
N ILE A 33 -11.65 -6.76 0.28
CA ILE A 33 -11.26 -7.60 -0.86
C ILE A 33 -10.54 -8.86 -0.39
N VAL A 34 -9.55 -8.72 0.48
CA VAL A 34 -8.75 -9.85 0.98
C VAL A 34 -9.63 -10.82 1.79
N ARG A 35 -10.51 -10.32 2.66
CA ARG A 35 -11.48 -11.15 3.41
C ARG A 35 -12.42 -11.92 2.50
N LYS A 36 -12.85 -11.32 1.38
CA LYS A 36 -13.68 -12.02 0.38
C LYS A 36 -12.89 -13.08 -0.38
N ARG A 37 -11.62 -12.81 -0.69
CA ARG A 37 -10.74 -13.72 -1.42
C ARG A 37 -10.34 -14.94 -0.57
N TYR A 38 -10.14 -14.75 0.73
CA TYR A 38 -9.72 -15.79 1.66
C TYR A 38 -10.74 -15.96 2.79
N PRO A 39 -11.91 -16.56 2.51
CA PRO A 39 -12.93 -16.78 3.52
C PRO A 39 -12.38 -17.67 4.66
N GLY A 40 -12.75 -17.34 5.91
CA GLY A 40 -12.30 -18.06 7.10
C GLY A 40 -10.86 -17.79 7.54
N HIS A 41 -10.13 -16.92 6.83
CA HIS A 41 -8.82 -16.43 7.28
C HIS A 41 -8.97 -15.19 8.14
N SER A 42 -8.09 -15.05 9.13
CA SER A 42 -7.87 -13.80 9.84
C SER A 42 -7.08 -12.87 8.93
N VAL A 43 -7.52 -11.62 8.79
CA VAL A 43 -6.83 -10.62 7.98
C VAL A 43 -6.20 -9.56 8.88
N SER A 44 -4.90 -9.35 8.70
CA SER A 44 -4.10 -8.37 9.43
C SER A 44 -3.49 -7.36 8.47
N LEU A 45 -3.43 -6.10 8.89
CA LEU A 45 -2.74 -5.04 8.19
C LEU A 45 -1.35 -4.82 8.81
N VAL A 46 -0.31 -4.82 7.99
CA VAL A 46 1.07 -4.65 8.44
C VAL A 46 1.70 -3.49 7.67
N ASP A 47 2.33 -2.55 8.38
CA ASP A 47 3.13 -1.49 7.77
C ASP A 47 4.34 -2.12 7.06
N ALA A 48 4.47 -1.84 5.76
CA ALA A 48 5.51 -2.47 4.94
C ALA A 48 6.91 -1.95 5.28
N ASP A 49 7.05 -0.69 5.71
CA ASP A 49 8.35 -0.16 6.12
C ASP A 49 8.85 -0.86 7.38
N ILE A 50 7.95 -1.05 8.37
CA ILE A 50 8.27 -1.78 9.60
C ILE A 50 8.62 -3.24 9.28
N ALA A 51 7.82 -3.92 8.45
CA ALA A 51 8.05 -5.31 8.09
C ALA A 51 9.37 -5.51 7.33
N LEU A 52 9.68 -4.61 6.40
CA LEU A 52 10.90 -4.69 5.59
C LEU A 52 12.15 -4.21 6.34
N GLN A 53 12.01 -3.41 7.40
CA GLN A 53 13.13 -2.90 8.17
C GLN A 53 14.02 -4.01 8.72
N ALA A 54 13.43 -5.11 9.19
CA ALA A 54 14.17 -6.28 9.68
C ALA A 54 14.97 -6.95 8.54
N GLY A 55 14.37 -7.07 7.36
CA GLY A 55 15.03 -7.60 6.17
C GLY A 55 16.18 -6.70 5.68
N TRP A 56 15.99 -5.38 5.64
CA TRP A 56 17.04 -4.45 5.19
C TRP A 56 18.21 -4.36 6.16
N ALA A 57 17.99 -4.53 7.47
CA ALA A 57 19.07 -4.61 8.44
C ALA A 57 20.04 -5.76 8.12
N LEU A 58 19.54 -6.86 7.54
CA LEU A 58 20.33 -8.02 7.13
C LEU A 58 21.11 -7.79 5.83
N VAL A 59 20.68 -6.85 4.98
CA VAL A 59 21.28 -6.60 3.64
C VAL A 59 22.30 -5.43 3.66
N GLY A 60 22.44 -4.73 4.79
CA GLY A 60 23.52 -3.75 5.04
C GLY A 60 23.13 -2.28 4.89
N LYS A 61 23.99 -1.37 5.38
CA LYS A 61 23.70 0.08 5.55
C LYS A 61 23.41 0.84 4.24
N ASP A 62 23.90 0.37 3.10
CA ASP A 62 23.74 1.04 1.80
C ASP A 62 22.39 0.81 1.13
N VAL A 63 21.59 -0.13 1.62
CA VAL A 63 20.26 -0.46 1.06
C VAL A 63 19.34 0.76 1.13
N ARG A 64 19.32 1.50 2.24
CA ARG A 64 18.51 2.71 2.43
C ARG A 64 18.81 3.83 1.43
N ARG A 65 19.98 3.82 0.77
CA ARG A 65 20.36 4.83 -0.25
C ARG A 65 19.89 4.45 -1.65
N ARG A 66 19.45 3.21 -1.88
CA ARG A 66 19.02 2.76 -3.20
C ARG A 66 17.62 3.28 -3.52
N SER A 67 17.42 3.70 -4.76
CA SER A 67 16.17 4.29 -5.25
C SER A 67 14.97 3.34 -5.09
N TRP A 68 15.16 2.03 -5.27
CA TRP A 68 14.10 1.03 -5.15
C TRP A 68 13.60 0.85 -3.70
N VAL A 69 14.42 1.15 -2.69
CA VAL A 69 13.97 1.13 -1.28
C VAL A 69 12.94 2.22 -0.98
N ARG A 70 12.89 3.26 -1.81
CA ARG A 70 11.85 4.30 -1.75
C ARG A 70 10.59 3.92 -2.54
N GLN A 71 10.63 2.88 -3.36
CA GLN A 71 9.51 2.40 -4.17
C GLN A 71 8.90 1.13 -3.57
N ARG A 72 8.65 1.13 -2.27
CA ARG A 72 8.05 -0.02 -1.57
C ARG A 72 6.53 0.15 -1.47
N PRO A 73 5.77 -0.95 -1.32
CA PRO A 73 4.36 -0.85 -0.96
C PRO A 73 4.21 -0.09 0.37
N ASN A 74 3.01 0.47 0.60
CA ASN A 74 2.71 1.11 1.88
C ASN A 74 2.42 0.07 2.96
N PHE A 75 1.69 -0.99 2.60
CA PHE A 75 1.23 -2.01 3.53
C PHE A 75 1.34 -3.41 2.95
N PHE A 76 1.29 -4.40 3.82
CA PHE A 76 0.96 -5.78 3.51
C PHE A 76 -0.38 -6.13 4.16
N LEU A 77 -1.26 -6.79 3.41
CA LEU A 77 -2.36 -7.53 4.01
C LEU A 77 -1.96 -9.00 4.13
N GLU A 78 -1.97 -9.51 5.34
CA GLU A 78 -1.77 -10.93 5.61
C GLU A 78 -3.14 -11.58 5.84
N ALA A 79 -3.47 -12.60 5.04
CA ALA A 79 -4.53 -13.53 5.34
C ALA A 79 -3.92 -14.82 5.88
N TRP A 80 -4.23 -15.12 7.15
CA TRP A 80 -3.68 -16.26 7.87
C TRP A 80 -4.77 -17.17 8.42
N LYS A 81 -4.49 -18.47 8.41
CA LYS A 81 -5.31 -19.50 9.05
C LYS A 81 -4.40 -20.58 9.63
N PRO A 82 -4.70 -21.12 10.83
CA PRO A 82 -3.90 -22.19 11.41
C PRO A 82 -3.73 -23.38 10.47
N GLY A 83 -2.49 -23.85 10.31
CA GLY A 83 -2.15 -24.99 9.47
C GLY A 83 -2.00 -24.68 7.97
N GLU A 84 -2.25 -23.45 7.54
CA GLU A 84 -2.10 -23.01 6.14
C GLU A 84 -0.98 -21.95 6.02
N PRO A 85 -0.23 -21.93 4.90
CA PRO A 85 0.72 -20.85 4.63
C PRO A 85 0.05 -19.47 4.56
N SER A 86 0.65 -18.45 5.19
CA SER A 86 0.14 -17.07 5.12
C SER A 86 0.13 -16.55 3.69
N LYS A 87 -1.01 -15.99 3.27
CA LYS A 87 -1.15 -15.28 2.00
C LYS A 87 -0.87 -13.80 2.23
N VAL A 88 0.11 -13.25 1.53
CA VAL A 88 0.54 -11.85 1.72
C VAL A 88 0.29 -11.07 0.44
N VAL A 89 -0.44 -9.97 0.56
CA VAL A 89 -0.83 -9.10 -0.53
C VAL A 89 -0.19 -7.72 -0.30
N PRO A 90 0.86 -7.34 -1.05
CA PRO A 90 1.37 -5.98 -1.05
C PRO A 90 0.28 -5.00 -1.51
N LEU A 91 0.20 -3.87 -0.81
CA LEU A 91 -0.74 -2.80 -1.09
C LEU A 91 0.02 -1.47 -1.23
N ALA A 92 -0.15 -0.82 -2.38
CA ALA A 92 0.23 0.57 -2.57
C ALA A 92 -1.02 1.47 -2.62
N CYS A 93 -1.02 2.50 -1.79
CA CYS A 93 -2.08 3.46 -1.58
C CYS A 93 -1.63 4.85 -2.04
N GLU A 94 -2.31 5.38 -3.03
CA GLU A 94 -2.23 6.78 -3.41
C GLU A 94 -3.56 7.46 -3.13
N GLY A 95 -3.56 8.79 -2.99
CA GLY A 95 -4.79 9.54 -2.81
C GLY A 95 -4.57 11.02 -3.01
N MET A 96 -5.61 11.72 -3.50
CA MET A 96 -5.55 13.17 -3.63
C MET A 96 -6.91 13.84 -3.53
N HIS A 97 -6.86 15.14 -3.22
CA HIS A 97 -7.94 16.07 -3.52
C HIS A 97 -7.80 16.56 -4.95
N GLY A 98 -8.73 16.19 -5.83
CA GLY A 98 -8.85 16.83 -7.14
C GLY A 98 -9.39 15.90 -8.21
N LYS A 99 -9.04 16.21 -9.47
CA LYS A 99 -9.73 15.72 -10.66
C LYS A 99 -9.32 14.29 -11.04
N THR A 100 -10.31 13.52 -11.48
CA THR A 100 -10.24 12.12 -11.96
C THR A 100 -9.09 11.77 -12.92
N PRO A 101 -8.61 12.63 -13.85
CA PRO A 101 -7.51 12.27 -14.75
C PRO A 101 -6.19 11.90 -14.05
N TYR A 102 -5.98 12.34 -12.81
CA TYR A 102 -4.76 12.01 -12.04
C TYR A 102 -4.78 10.60 -11.44
N VAL A 103 -5.94 9.96 -11.37
CA VAL A 103 -6.10 8.60 -10.83
C VAL A 103 -5.23 7.61 -11.59
N TYR A 104 -5.19 7.68 -12.92
CA TYR A 104 -4.38 6.75 -13.73
C TYR A 104 -2.87 6.90 -13.48
N THR A 105 -2.38 8.14 -13.36
CA THR A 105 -0.97 8.39 -13.03
C THR A 105 -0.62 7.88 -11.64
N GLN A 106 -1.53 8.04 -10.67
CA GLN A 106 -1.35 7.51 -9.32
C GLN A 106 -1.33 5.98 -9.32
N LEU A 107 -2.25 5.33 -10.03
CA LEU A 107 -2.28 3.87 -10.15
C LEU A 107 -1.00 3.34 -10.83
N ALA A 108 -0.47 4.01 -11.86
CA ALA A 108 0.78 3.63 -12.51
C ALA A 108 2.02 3.84 -11.62
N SER A 109 2.03 4.92 -10.82
CA SER A 109 3.08 5.14 -9.80
C SER A 109 3.04 4.04 -8.73
N ALA A 110 1.86 3.74 -8.23
CA ALA A 110 1.64 2.74 -7.19
C ALA A 110 1.89 1.30 -7.67
N SER A 111 1.68 1.00 -8.96
CA SER A 111 2.06 -0.31 -9.51
C SER A 111 3.58 -0.53 -9.43
N THR A 112 4.38 0.51 -9.67
CA THR A 112 5.84 0.43 -9.52
C THR A 112 6.26 0.13 -8.07
N GLN A 113 5.46 0.55 -7.09
CA GLN A 113 5.75 0.32 -5.68
C GLN A 113 5.53 -1.14 -5.26
N VAL A 114 4.48 -1.79 -5.76
CA VAL A 114 4.21 -3.20 -5.44
C VAL A 114 5.17 -4.17 -6.16
N GLU A 115 5.71 -3.78 -7.32
CA GLU A 115 6.73 -4.55 -8.06
C GLU A 115 8.06 -4.70 -7.30
N ALA A 116 8.34 -3.83 -6.32
CA ALA A 116 9.57 -3.91 -5.54
C ALA A 116 9.62 -5.10 -4.57
N VAL A 117 8.51 -5.81 -4.37
CA VAL A 117 8.41 -6.94 -3.45
C VAL A 117 7.76 -8.13 -4.14
N HIS A 118 8.44 -9.28 -4.08
CA HIS A 118 7.91 -10.55 -4.55
C HIS A 118 7.67 -11.48 -3.36
N VAL A 119 6.46 -12.02 -3.27
CA VAL A 119 6.06 -13.08 -2.33
C VAL A 119 5.78 -14.35 -3.12
N GLY A 120 6.48 -15.43 -2.77
CA GLY A 120 6.35 -16.72 -3.47
C GLY A 120 7.20 -16.78 -4.74
N ARG A 121 6.71 -17.49 -5.77
CA ARG A 121 7.40 -17.62 -7.05
C ARG A 121 7.32 -16.32 -7.84
N TRP A 122 8.25 -16.19 -8.79
CA TRP A 122 8.26 -15.08 -9.75
C TRP A 122 6.89 -14.96 -10.46
N ASN A 123 6.36 -13.73 -10.52
CA ASN A 123 5.08 -13.42 -11.17
C ASN A 123 3.83 -14.11 -10.59
N GLU A 124 3.90 -14.62 -9.36
CA GLU A 124 2.76 -15.21 -8.64
C GLU A 124 2.31 -14.37 -7.43
N THR A 125 2.90 -13.19 -7.22
CA THR A 125 2.57 -12.32 -6.08
C THR A 125 1.22 -11.63 -6.31
N PRO A 126 0.20 -11.88 -5.48
CA PRO A 126 -1.03 -11.11 -5.54
C PRO A 126 -0.75 -9.68 -5.06
N VAL A 127 -1.24 -8.65 -5.75
CA VAL A 127 -1.07 -7.25 -5.34
C VAL A 127 -2.37 -6.47 -5.42
N LEU A 128 -2.44 -5.41 -4.61
CA LEU A 128 -3.49 -4.39 -4.69
C LEU A 128 -2.86 -3.02 -4.88
N VAL A 129 -3.43 -2.24 -5.78
CA VAL A 129 -3.02 -0.86 -6.05
C VAL A 129 -4.26 0.01 -5.99
N THR A 130 -4.21 1.09 -5.21
CA THR A 130 -5.37 1.95 -4.99
C THR A 130 -5.07 3.42 -5.20
N SER A 131 -6.04 4.15 -5.72
CA SER A 131 -6.07 5.62 -5.73
C SER A 131 -7.41 6.10 -5.15
N THR A 132 -7.35 6.84 -4.04
CA THR A 132 -8.56 7.39 -3.40
C THR A 132 -8.83 8.82 -3.87
N GLU A 133 -10.02 9.02 -4.42
CA GLU A 133 -10.55 10.30 -4.89
C GLU A 133 -11.58 10.84 -3.88
N LEU A 134 -11.30 12.01 -3.30
CA LEU A 134 -12.16 12.69 -2.34
C LEU A 134 -12.87 13.87 -3.02
N LEU A 135 -14.12 13.67 -3.45
CA LEU A 135 -14.88 14.63 -4.28
C LEU A 135 -15.72 15.64 -3.48
N GLY A 136 -15.46 15.81 -2.18
CA GLY A 136 -16.28 16.67 -1.32
C GLY A 136 -17.74 16.22 -1.31
N GLN A 137 -18.64 17.00 -1.91
CA GLN A 137 -20.06 16.65 -2.06
C GLN A 137 -20.30 15.47 -3.02
N GLY A 138 -19.34 15.14 -3.90
CA GLY A 138 -19.41 13.98 -4.78
C GLY A 138 -19.09 12.64 -4.10
N GLY A 139 -18.79 12.65 -2.81
CA GLY A 139 -18.47 11.45 -2.05
C GLY A 139 -17.01 11.02 -2.18
N ILE A 140 -16.77 9.73 -1.92
CA ILE A 140 -15.44 9.13 -1.86
C ILE A 140 -15.44 7.92 -2.79
N THR A 141 -14.47 7.88 -3.69
CA THR A 141 -14.27 6.75 -4.61
C THR A 141 -12.87 6.19 -4.42
N VAL A 142 -12.76 4.88 -4.22
CA VAL A 142 -11.49 4.18 -4.19
C VAL A 142 -11.37 3.40 -5.49
N HIS A 143 -10.46 3.83 -6.36
CA HIS A 143 -10.11 3.14 -7.59
C HIS A 143 -9.10 2.03 -7.27
N ILE A 144 -9.33 0.81 -7.75
CA ILE A 144 -8.54 -0.36 -7.35
C ILE A 144 -8.14 -1.17 -8.58
N LEU A 145 -6.84 -1.45 -8.70
CA LEU A 145 -6.30 -2.47 -9.59
C LEU A 145 -5.80 -3.65 -8.77
N GLN A 146 -5.95 -4.85 -9.33
CA GLN A 146 -5.57 -6.09 -8.67
C GLN A 146 -4.78 -6.96 -9.64
N ALA A 147 -3.66 -7.53 -9.17
CA ALA A 147 -3.12 -8.72 -9.77
C ALA A 147 -3.51 -9.92 -8.90
N HIS A 148 -3.97 -10.98 -9.55
CA HIS A 148 -4.20 -12.26 -8.88
C HIS A 148 -2.88 -13.03 -8.80
N GLY A 149 -2.77 -13.87 -7.78
CA GLY A 149 -1.58 -14.64 -7.51
C GLY A 149 -1.82 -15.53 -6.29
N ASP A 150 -0.98 -16.55 -6.13
CA ASP A 150 -1.06 -17.50 -5.02
C ASP A 150 0.19 -17.49 -4.13
N GLY A 151 1.04 -16.47 -4.29
CA GLY A 151 2.21 -16.20 -3.48
C GLY A 151 1.90 -16.31 -1.98
N ALA A 152 2.66 -17.16 -1.29
CA ALA A 152 2.52 -17.42 0.13
C ALA A 152 3.88 -17.39 0.81
N LEU A 153 3.89 -17.01 2.09
CA LEU A 153 5.06 -17.19 2.93
C LEU A 153 5.15 -18.66 3.34
N ALA A 154 6.28 -19.30 3.01
CA ALA A 154 6.51 -20.68 3.40
C ALA A 154 6.59 -20.79 4.93
N LEU A 155 5.82 -21.72 5.49
CA LEU A 155 6.03 -22.16 6.86
C LEU A 155 7.38 -22.89 6.91
N ARG A 156 8.34 -22.33 7.65
CA ARG A 156 9.49 -23.10 8.10
C ARG A 156 9.10 -23.75 9.43
N ALA A 157 8.96 -25.07 9.41
CA ALA A 157 8.93 -25.90 10.59
C ALA A 157 10.33 -26.02 11.20
#